data_AF-A0A351HVU5-F1
#
_entry.id   AF-A0A351HVU5-F1
#
_cell.length_a   1.000
_cell.length_b   1.000
_cell.length_c   1.000
_cell.angle_alpha   90.00
_cell.angle_beta   90.00
_cell.angle_gamma   90.00
#
_symmetry.space_group_name_H-M   'P 1'
#
loop_
_entity.id
_entity.type
_entity.pdbx_description
1 polymer ?
#
loop_
_entity_poly.entity_id
_entity_poly.type
_entity_poly.pdbx_seq_one_letter_code
_entity_poly.pdbx_strand_id
1 'polypeptide(L)'
;MGKPIEDVFDIVNDINREKAGNIVADVIKTKTIRELDNQTQLIARDGNARPIEDSAAPIIDENGEVFGVVVVFRDYTEKKQKLDQIQFLSYHDQLTGLYNRRFYEEELRRMDT
;
A
#
# COMPACT_ATOMS: atom_id res chain seq x y z
N MET A 1 18.55 23.96 3.29
CA MET A 1 18.17 23.67 1.89
C MET A 1 17.42 22.34 1.88
N GLY A 2 16.38 22.21 1.05
CA GLY A 2 15.63 20.96 0.90
C GLY A 2 16.43 19.86 0.21
N LYS A 3 15.96 18.62 0.30
CA LYS A 3 16.48 17.46 -0.44
C LYS A 3 15.44 17.00 -1.48
N PRO A 4 15.87 16.35 -2.58
CA PRO A 4 14.96 15.60 -3.45
C PRO A 4 14.09 14.64 -2.63
N ILE A 5 12.82 14.45 -3.02
CA ILE A 5 11.89 13.61 -2.26
C ILE A 5 12.34 12.14 -2.24
N GLU A 6 13.00 11.72 -3.31
CA GLU A 6 13.61 10.40 -3.51
C GLU A 6 14.75 10.12 -2.52
N ASP A 7 15.36 11.17 -1.95
CA ASP A 7 16.39 11.04 -0.92
C ASP A 7 15.78 11.04 0.51
N VAL A 8 14.48 11.26 0.64
CA VAL A 8 13.76 11.33 1.92
C VAL A 8 13.06 10.02 2.22
N PHE A 9 12.36 9.44 1.24
CA PHE A 9 11.70 8.15 1.37
C PHE A 9 11.55 7.45 0.01
N ASP A 10 11.37 6.13 0.07
CA ASP A 10 10.99 5.30 -1.07
C ASP A 10 9.64 4.63 -0.79
N ILE A 11 8.79 4.56 -1.82
CA ILE A 11 7.57 3.76 -1.81
C ILE A 11 7.80 2.56 -2.73
N VAL A 12 7.54 1.36 -2.21
CA VAL A 12 7.69 0.11 -2.96
C VAL A 12 6.41 -0.70 -2.90
N ASN A 13 6.16 -1.49 -3.93
CA ASN A 13 5.09 -2.48 -3.89
C ASN A 13 5.45 -3.63 -2.92
N ASP A 14 4.46 -4.07 -2.14
CA ASP A 14 4.57 -5.06 -1.07
C ASP A 14 4.95 -6.46 -1.57
N ILE A 15 4.58 -6.79 -2.82
CA ILE A 15 4.77 -8.12 -3.42
C ILE A 15 6.10 -8.20 -4.17
N ASN A 16 6.31 -7.32 -5.15
CA ASN A 16 7.45 -7.44 -6.06
C ASN A 16 8.64 -6.54 -5.69
N ARG A 17 8.50 -5.69 -4.67
CA ARG A 17 9.52 -4.71 -4.21
C ARG A 17 9.92 -3.67 -5.25
N GLU A 18 9.20 -3.56 -6.36
CA GLU A 18 9.43 -2.51 -7.34
C GLU A 18 9.03 -1.16 -6.75
N LYS A 19 9.78 -0.10 -7.10
CA LYS A 19 9.44 1.25 -6.68
C LYS A 19 8.10 1.64 -7.30
N ALA A 20 7.14 2.03 -6.46
CA ALA A 20 6.01 2.80 -6.94
C ALA A 20 6.60 4.15 -7.39
N GLY A 21 6.33 4.57 -8.63
CA GLY A 21 6.96 5.76 -9.23
C GLY A 21 6.83 7.04 -8.38
N ASN A 22 7.40 8.14 -8.86
CA ASN A 22 7.34 9.40 -8.11
C ASN A 22 5.94 10.04 -8.19
N ILE A 23 5.10 9.73 -7.19
CA ILE A 23 3.75 10.27 -7.06
C ILE A 23 3.72 11.81 -7.01
N VAL A 24 4.75 12.44 -6.43
CA VAL A 24 4.86 13.90 -6.36
C VAL A 24 5.07 14.47 -7.76
N ALA A 25 5.97 13.90 -8.55
CA ALA A 25 6.21 14.31 -9.94
C ALA A 25 4.95 14.14 -10.79
N ASP A 26 4.22 13.04 -10.60
CA ASP A 26 2.96 12.80 -11.30
C ASP A 26 1.90 13.84 -10.96
N VAL A 27 1.73 14.17 -9.67
CA VAL A 27 0.78 15.21 -9.21
C VAL A 27 1.15 16.58 -9.77
N ILE A 28 2.43 16.95 -9.78
CA ILE A 28 2.90 18.22 -10.36
C ILE A 28 2.54 18.28 -11.85
N LYS A 29 2.78 17.18 -12.58
CA LYS A 29 2.53 17.10 -14.02
C LYS A 29 1.04 17.12 -14.36
N THR A 30 0.21 16.41 -13.62
CA THR A 30 -1.21 16.26 -13.95
C THR A 30 -2.13 17.25 -13.27
N LYS A 31 -1.66 17.92 -12.21
CA LYS A 31 -2.47 18.80 -11.34
C LYS A 31 -3.71 18.09 -10.76
N THR A 32 -3.64 16.77 -10.57
CA THR A 32 -4.74 15.95 -10.04
C THR A 32 -4.31 15.17 -8.81
N ILE A 33 -5.27 14.80 -7.97
CA ILE A 33 -5.04 13.88 -6.85
C ILE A 33 -4.59 12.52 -7.38
N ARG A 34 -3.66 11.89 -6.67
CA ARG A 34 -3.22 10.51 -6.89
C ARG A 34 -3.35 9.72 -5.59
N GLU A 35 -3.77 8.47 -5.73
CA GLU A 35 -3.81 7.48 -4.65
C GLU A 35 -3.08 6.24 -5.18
N LEU A 36 -2.21 5.62 -4.38
CA LEU A 36 -1.69 4.29 -4.69
C LEU A 36 -2.57 3.22 -4.04
N ASP A 37 -2.41 2.00 -4.54
CA ASP A 37 -3.16 0.86 -4.04
C ASP A 37 -2.75 0.44 -2.61
N ASN A 38 -3.52 -0.50 -2.05
CA ASN A 38 -3.34 -1.04 -0.70
C ASN A 38 -2.11 -1.96 -0.56
N GLN A 39 -1.28 -2.10 -1.58
CA GLN A 39 -0.11 -2.99 -1.61
C GLN A 39 1.18 -2.19 -1.69
N THR A 40 1.25 -1.08 -0.96
CA THR A 40 2.46 -0.25 -0.89
C THR A 40 3.09 -0.24 0.50
N GLN A 41 4.42 -0.19 0.52
CA GLN A 41 5.23 -0.04 1.71
C GLN A 41 6.08 1.23 1.61
N LEU A 42 6.09 2.01 2.67
CA LEU A 42 7.03 3.10 2.88
C LEU A 42 8.33 2.53 3.46
N ILE A 43 9.45 2.75 2.79
CA ILE A 43 10.76 2.49 3.34
C ILE A 43 11.24 3.76 4.04
N ALA A 44 11.23 3.72 5.37
CA ALA A 44 11.74 4.82 6.18
C ALA A 44 13.27 4.89 6.10
N ARG A 45 13.83 6.04 6.48
CA ARG A 45 15.28 6.29 6.43
C ARG A 45 16.11 5.29 7.25
N ASP A 46 15.52 4.67 8.27
CA ASP A 46 16.13 3.63 9.11
C ASP A 46 16.12 2.24 8.45
N GLY A 47 15.55 2.11 7.24
CA GLY A 47 15.40 0.86 6.49
C GLY A 47 14.15 0.07 6.86
N ASN A 48 13.35 0.52 7.83
CA ASN A 48 12.13 -0.18 8.21
C ASN A 48 11.03 0.05 7.18
N ALA A 49 10.41 -1.05 6.75
CA ALA A 49 9.27 -1.01 5.86
C ALA A 49 7.96 -0.92 6.65
N ARG A 50 7.07 0.00 6.27
CA ARG A 50 5.75 0.15 6.89
C ARG A 50 4.66 0.08 5.83
N PRO A 51 3.67 -0.80 5.98
CA PRO A 51 2.55 -0.85 5.06
C PRO A 51 1.73 0.45 5.17
N ILE A 52 1.49 1.11 4.04
CA ILE A 52 0.79 2.39 3.98
C ILE A 52 -0.34 2.36 2.96
N GLU A 53 -1.35 3.18 3.18
CA GLU A 53 -2.19 3.75 2.14
C GLU A 53 -1.71 5.20 1.94
N ASP A 54 -1.50 5.66 0.71
CA ASP A 54 -1.06 7.04 0.45
C ASP A 54 -1.94 7.79 -0.54
N SER A 55 -1.94 9.11 -0.36
CA SER A 55 -2.61 10.04 -1.25
C SER A 55 -1.76 11.30 -1.39
N ALA A 56 -1.65 11.80 -2.62
CA ALA A 56 -0.95 13.03 -2.92
C ALA A 56 -1.88 14.01 -3.65
N ALA A 57 -1.87 15.27 -3.23
CA ALA A 57 -2.70 16.32 -3.80
C ALA A 57 -1.87 17.59 -4.07
N PRO A 58 -2.16 18.31 -5.18
CA PRO A 58 -1.44 19.54 -5.48
C PRO A 58 -1.92 20.68 -4.58
N ILE A 59 -0.99 21.55 -4.19
CA ILE A 59 -1.25 22.85 -3.60
C ILE A 59 -1.21 23.85 -4.74
N ILE A 60 -2.36 24.46 -5.04
CA ILE A 60 -2.51 25.38 -6.18
C ILE A 60 -2.44 26.83 -5.68
N ASP A 61 -1.68 27.67 -6.38
CA ASP A 61 -1.59 29.10 -6.10
C ASP A 61 -2.75 29.90 -6.72
N GLU A 62 -2.74 31.21 -6.52
CA GLU A 62 -3.72 32.15 -7.08
C GLU A 62 -3.70 32.22 -8.63
N ASN A 63 -2.63 31.78 -9.28
CA ASN A 63 -2.48 31.76 -10.73
C ASN A 63 -2.93 30.42 -11.36
N GLY A 64 -3.33 29.44 -10.54
CA GLY A 64 -3.69 28.11 -11.03
C GLY A 64 -2.48 27.18 -11.26
N GLU A 65 -1.30 27.57 -10.75
CA GLU A 65 -0.07 26.79 -10.86
C GLU A 65 0.18 25.97 -9.59
N VAL A 66 0.89 24.85 -9.75
CA VAL A 66 1.23 23.98 -8.62
C VAL A 66 2.36 24.63 -7.82
N PHE A 67 2.02 25.19 -6.66
CA PHE A 67 2.98 25.73 -5.70
C PHE A 67 3.73 24.61 -4.95
N GLY A 68 3.07 23.49 -4.72
CA GLY A 68 3.65 22.34 -4.01
C GLY A 68 2.74 21.12 -4.05
N VAL A 69 3.13 20.06 -3.33
CA VAL A 69 2.34 18.84 -3.19
C VAL A 69 2.27 18.47 -1.72
N VAL A 70 1.07 18.11 -1.25
CA VAL A 70 0.88 17.47 0.04
C VAL A 70 0.76 15.96 -0.18
N VAL A 71 1.51 15.18 0.60
CA VAL A 71 1.42 13.72 0.60
C VAL A 71 1.00 13.27 1.99
N VAL A 72 0.01 12.40 2.05
CA VAL A 72 -0.51 11.81 3.29
C VAL A 72 -0.21 10.34 3.26
N PHE A 73 0.48 9.85 4.29
CA PHE A 73 0.68 8.43 4.54
C PHE A 73 -0.19 8.00 5.70
N ARG A 74 -1.03 6.99 5.49
CA ARG A 74 -1.78 6.32 6.54
C ARG A 74 -1.16 4.96 6.77
N ASP A 75 -0.65 4.73 7.97
CA ASP A 75 -0.23 3.40 8.40
C ASP A 75 -1.46 2.47 8.42
N TYR A 76 -1.43 1.39 7.63
CA TYR A 76 -2.51 0.42 7.57
C TYR A 76 -2.16 -0.92 8.25
N THR A 77 -1.06 -0.98 9.02
CA THR A 77 -0.55 -2.21 9.66
C THR A 77 -1.62 -2.98 10.43
N GLU A 78 -2.37 -2.32 11.31
CA GLU A 78 -3.42 -2.98 12.10
C GLU A 78 -4.55 -3.55 11.23
N LYS A 79 -4.92 -2.81 10.18
CA LYS A 79 -5.96 -3.23 9.24
C LYS A 79 -5.47 -4.44 8.43
N LYS A 80 -4.20 -4.44 8.01
CA LYS A 80 -3.56 -5.59 7.36
C LYS A 80 -3.61 -6.82 8.25
N GLN A 81 -3.13 -6.72 9.48
CA GLN A 81 -3.09 -7.83 10.43
C GLN A 81 -4.48 -8.42 10.71
N LYS A 82 -5.51 -7.56 10.85
CA LYS A 82 -6.89 -8.02 11.02
C LYS A 82 -7.42 -8.74 9.78
N LEU A 83 -7.12 -8.25 8.58
CA LEU A 83 -7.51 -8.91 7.32
C LEU A 83 -6.82 -10.26 7.17
N ASP A 84 -5.52 -10.32 7.43
CA ASP A 84 -4.72 -11.56 7.38
C ASP A 84 -5.26 -12.58 8.40
N GLN A 85 -5.64 -12.12 9.60
CA GLN A 85 -6.24 -12.97 10.62
C GLN A 85 -7.63 -13.48 10.21
N ILE A 86 -8.48 -12.62 9.65
CA ILE A 86 -9.80 -13.03 9.14
C ILE A 86 -9.63 -14.06 8.02
N GLN A 87 -8.69 -13.84 7.10
CA GLN A 87 -8.39 -14.76 6.01
C GLN A 87 -7.90 -16.10 6.55
N PHE A 88 -6.97 -16.09 7.51
CA PHE A 88 -6.49 -17.29 8.19
C PHE A 88 -7.65 -18.06 8.83
N LEU A 89 -8.50 -17.39 9.60
CA LEU A 89 -9.66 -18.01 10.27
C LEU A 89 -10.73 -18.54 9.29
N SER A 90 -10.83 -17.97 8.09
CA SER A 90 -11.74 -18.47 7.05
C SER A 90 -11.29 -19.80 6.46
N TYR A 91 -9.99 -20.10 6.50
CA TYR A 91 -9.39 -21.29 5.89
C TYR A 91 -8.81 -22.28 6.89
N HIS A 92 -8.63 -21.91 8.15
CA HIS A 92 -8.03 -22.75 9.18
C HIS A 92 -8.98 -23.01 10.36
N ASP A 93 -8.87 -24.18 10.96
CA ASP A 93 -9.54 -24.56 12.20
C ASP A 93 -8.82 -23.92 13.40
N GLN A 94 -9.59 -23.31 14.30
CA GLN A 94 -9.04 -22.51 15.40
C GLN A 94 -8.33 -23.33 16.49
N LEU A 95 -8.68 -24.61 16.65
CA LEU A 95 -8.13 -25.46 17.70
C LEU A 95 -6.81 -26.12 17.27
N THR A 96 -6.67 -26.37 15.96
CA THR A 96 -5.54 -27.14 15.41
C THR A 96 -4.62 -26.34 14.49
N GLY A 97 -5.06 -25.19 13.97
CA GLY A 97 -4.33 -24.40 12.96
C GLY A 97 -4.26 -25.07 11.57
N LEU A 98 -4.85 -26.25 11.40
CA LEU A 98 -4.92 -26.95 10.12
C LEU A 98 -6.01 -26.36 9.23
N TYR A 99 -5.95 -26.64 7.92
CA TYR A 99 -7.01 -26.22 7.00
C TYR A 99 -8.37 -26.77 7.45
N ASN A 100 -9.39 -25.91 7.38
CA ASN A 100 -10.75 -26.28 7.72
C ASN A 100 -11.43 -26.99 6.54
N ARG A 101 -12.61 -27.56 6.82
CA ARG A 101 -13.39 -28.32 5.83
C ARG A 101 -13.73 -27.49 4.57
N ARG A 102 -14.01 -26.20 4.73
CA ARG A 102 -14.37 -25.32 3.61
C ARG A 102 -13.22 -25.19 2.61
N PHE A 103 -11.98 -25.05 3.09
CA PHE A 103 -10.79 -25.03 2.22
C PHE A 103 -10.70 -26.28 1.35
N TYR A 104 -10.86 -27.46 1.95
CA TYR A 104 -10.81 -28.73 1.21
C TYR A 104 -11.92 -28.84 0.16
N GLU A 105 -13.14 -28.42 0.49
CA GLU A 105 -14.26 -28.44 -0.45
C GLU A 105 -14.10 -27.46 -1.63
N GLU A 106 -13.43 -26.32 -1.41
CA GLU A 106 -13.09 -25.37 -2.47
C GLU A 106 -11.95 -25.91 -3.37
N GLU A 107 -10.90 -26.50 -2.79
CA GLU A 107 -9.78 -27.07 -3.55
C GLU A 107 -10.17 -28.32 -4.36
N LEU A 108 -11.03 -29.20 -3.82
CA LEU A 108 -11.56 -30.34 -4.56
C LEU A 108 -12.31 -29.89 -5.82
N ARG A 109 -13.13 -28.83 -5.74
CA ARG A 109 -13.83 -28.27 -6.91
C ARG A 109 -12.88 -27.68 -7.95
N ARG A 110 -11.75 -27.13 -7.53
CA ARG A 110 -10.74 -26.57 -8.45
C ARG A 110 -9.98 -27.66 -9.22
N MET A 111 -9.82 -28.85 -8.64
CA MET A 111 -9.14 -29.98 -9.28
C MET A 111 -10.04 -30.78 -10.23
N ASP A 112 -11.36 -30.70 -10.05
CA ASP A 112 -12.36 -31.36 -10.90
C ASP A 112 -12.74 -30.55 -12.18
N THR A 113 -12.07 -29.42 -12.43
CA THR A 113 -12.24 -28.59 -13.66
C THR A 113 -10.95 -28.57 -14.47
#